data_AF-A0A6H2A0R3-F1
#
_entry.id   AF-A0A6H2A0R3-F1
#
_cell.length_a   1.000
_cell.length_b   1.000
_cell.length_c   1.000
_cell.angle_alpha   90.00
_cell.angle_beta   90.00
_cell.angle_gamma   90.00
#
_symmetry.space_group_name_H-M   'P 1'
#
loop_
_entity.id
_entity.type
_entity.pdbx_description
1 polymer ?
#
loop_
_entity_poly.entity_id
_entity_poly.type
_entity_poly.pdbx_seq_one_letter_code
_entity_poly.pdbx_strand_id
1 'polypeptide(L)' 'MKLLLTGDWQLRFRKPEMRLDENYFETQAGKVRQILEIAEKNDCGAILQPGDFFDGVETPWFVVQHYMKMLIDILFD' A
#
# COMPACT_ATOMS: atom_id res chain seq x y z
N MET A 1 7.25 -18.35 12.70
CA MET A 1 7.00 -16.96 12.25
C MET A 1 6.45 -17.01 10.84
N LYS A 2 5.24 -16.48 10.61
CA LYS A 2 4.62 -16.39 9.28
C LYS A 2 5.03 -15.07 8.64
N LEU A 3 5.34 -15.09 7.34
CA LEU A 3 5.64 -13.88 6.55
C LEU A 3 4.58 -13.73 5.47
N LEU A 4 4.03 -12.52 5.31
CA LEU A 4 3.25 -12.17 4.13
C LEU A 4 4.19 -11.58 3.08
N LEU A 5 4.17 -12.13 1.87
CA LEU A 5 4.99 -11.66 0.76
C LEU A 5 4.10 -10.88 -0.22
N THR A 6 4.45 -9.64 -0.50
CA THR A 6 3.72 -8.78 -1.44
C THR A 6 4.65 -7.74 -2.03
N GLY A 7 4.53 -7.43 -3.32
CA GLY A 7 5.38 -6.47 -4.02
C GLY A 7 4.59 -5.73 -5.08
N ASP A 8 5.27 -4.88 -5.86
CA ASP A 8 4.68 -4.17 -7.00
C ASP A 8 3.41 -3.40 -6.64
N TRP A 9 3.44 -2.69 -5.52
CA TRP A 9 2.30 -1.90 -5.07
C TRP A 9 2.03 -0.73 -6.02
N GLN A 10 3.10 -0.24 -6.67
CA GLN A 10 3.07 0.82 -7.67
C GLN A 10 2.21 2.00 -7.21
N LEU A 11 2.44 2.43 -5.97
CA LEU A 11 1.68 3.49 -5.32
C LEU A 11 1.84 4.80 -6.09
N ARG A 12 0.72 5.44 -6.43
CA ARG A 12 0.69 6.64 -7.28
C ARG A 12 -0.59 7.43 -7.10
N PHE A 13 -0.47 8.75 -7.22
CA PHE A 13 -1.64 9.65 -7.17
C PHE A 13 -2.51 9.55 -8.43
N ARG A 14 -1.88 9.56 -9.60
CA ARG A 14 -2.59 9.61 -10.88
C ARG A 14 -3.08 8.24 -11.29
N LYS A 15 -4.36 8.12 -11.61
CA LYS A 15 -4.96 6.90 -12.16
C LYS A 15 -4.29 6.48 -13.47
N PRO A 16 -3.92 5.19 -13.65
CA PRO A 16 -3.55 4.63 -14.95
C PRO A 16 -4.70 4.70 -15.97
N GLU A 17 -4.40 4.90 -17.25
CA GLU A 17 -5.39 5.19 -18.31
C GLU A 17 -6.54 4.16 -18.38
N MET A 18 -6.22 2.87 -18.28
CA MET A 18 -7.18 1.78 -18.42
C MET A 18 -7.96 1.44 -17.14
N ARG A 19 -7.81 2.24 -16.07
CA ARG A 19 -8.50 1.99 -14.79
C ARG A 19 -9.84 2.72 -14.74
N LEU A 20 -10.88 1.98 -14.33
CA LEU A 20 -12.26 2.46 -14.27
C LEU A 20 -12.62 3.13 -12.94
N ASP A 21 -11.72 3.10 -11.95
CA ASP A 21 -11.96 3.69 -10.64
C ASP A 21 -12.31 5.18 -10.75
N GLU A 22 -13.37 5.60 -10.05
CA GLU A 22 -13.72 7.01 -9.89
C GLU A 22 -12.68 7.73 -9.03
N ASN A 23 -12.31 7.11 -7.89
CA ASN A 23 -11.23 7.55 -7.02
C ASN A 23 -10.16 6.46 -6.89
N TYR A 24 -9.21 6.48 -7.82
CA TYR A 24 -8.12 5.50 -7.86
C TYR A 24 -7.24 5.53 -6.60
N PHE A 25 -6.95 6.72 -6.07
CA PHE A 25 -6.03 6.86 -4.95
C PHE A 25 -6.58 6.20 -3.69
N GLU A 26 -7.86 6.40 -3.40
CA GLU A 26 -8.56 5.71 -2.31
C GLU A 26 -8.69 4.21 -2.58
N THR A 27 -9.01 3.79 -3.81
CA THR A 27 -9.03 2.35 -4.13
C THR A 27 -7.68 1.70 -3.87
N GLN A 28 -6.59 2.38 -4.23
CA GLN A 28 -5.23 1.88 -4.01
C GLN A 28 -4.89 1.80 -2.52
N ALA A 29 -5.25 2.81 -1.72
CA ALA A 29 -5.10 2.78 -0.27
C ALA A 29 -5.89 1.62 0.36
N GLY A 30 -7.10 1.35 -0.13
CA GLY A 30 -7.90 0.19 0.27
C GLY A 30 -7.21 -1.15 0.04
N LYS A 31 -6.43 -1.30 -1.04
CA LYS A 31 -5.63 -2.53 -1.26
C LYS A 31 -4.51 -2.70 -0.25
N VAL A 32 -3.84 -1.61 0.14
CA VAL A 32 -2.80 -1.67 1.17
C VAL A 32 -3.44 -2.04 2.51
N ARG A 33 -4.60 -1.47 2.86
CA ARG A 33 -5.36 -1.90 4.06
C ARG A 33 -5.69 -3.40 4.02
N GLN A 34 -6.18 -3.88 2.87
CA GLN A 34 -6.47 -5.30 2.69
C GLN A 34 -5.23 -6.20 2.89
N ILE A 35 -4.04 -5.76 2.46
CA ILE A 35 -2.78 -6.48 2.71
C ILE A 35 -2.50 -6.59 4.21
N LEU A 36 -2.70 -5.50 4.97
CA LEU A 36 -2.51 -5.49 6.42
C LEU A 36 -3.53 -6.41 7.12
N GLU A 37 -4.79 -6.34 6.73
CA GLU A 37 -5.86 -7.22 7.24
C GLU A 37 -5.56 -8.69 6.95
N ILE A 38 -5.00 -9.02 5.77
CA ILE A 38 -4.57 -10.38 5.45
C ILE A 38 -3.42 -10.81 6.37
N ALA A 39 -2.45 -9.93 6.61
CA ALA A 39 -1.33 -10.22 7.52
C ALA A 39 -1.82 -10.49 8.94
N GLU A 40 -2.71 -9.64 9.46
CA GLU A 40 -3.32 -9.78 10.79
C GLU A 40 -4.14 -11.07 10.90
N LYS A 41 -5.09 -11.29 9.98
CA LYS A 41 -5.95 -12.48 9.95
C LYS A 41 -5.16 -13.79 9.91
N ASN A 42 -3.96 -13.78 9.34
CA ASN A 42 -3.10 -14.94 9.23
C ASN A 42 -1.93 -14.92 10.22
N ASP A 43 -1.98 -14.15 11.31
CA ASP A 43 -0.91 -13.99 12.31
C ASP A 43 0.50 -13.89 11.71
N CYS A 44 0.64 -13.12 10.64
CA CYS A 44 1.94 -12.85 10.04
C CYS A 44 2.76 -11.98 11.00
N GLY A 45 3.99 -12.41 11.30
CA GLY A 45 4.91 -11.64 12.15
C GLY A 45 5.60 -10.49 11.41
N ALA A 46 5.60 -10.54 10.08
CA ALA A 46 6.07 -9.43 9.25
C ALA A 46 5.49 -9.51 7.82
N ILE A 47 5.56 -8.37 7.13
CA ILE A 47 5.29 -8.24 5.70
C ILE A 47 6.61 -7.94 5.01
N LEU A 48 6.97 -8.75 4.00
CA LEU A 48 8.13 -8.48 3.16
C LEU A 48 7.68 -7.82 1.86
N GLN A 49 8.11 -6.58 1.67
CA GLN A 49 7.89 -5.79 0.45
C GLN A 49 9.24 -5.63 -0.27
N PRO A 50 9.47 -6.32 -1.40
CA PRO A 50 10.80 -6.43 -2.00
C PRO A 50 11.17 -5.30 -2.98
N GLY A 51 10.22 -4.46 -3.40
CA GLY A 51 10.47 -3.45 -4.45
C GLY A 51 9.19 -2.87 -5.05
N ASP A 52 9.35 -1.84 -5.89
CA ASP A 52 8.26 -1.15 -6.60
C ASP A 52 7.10 -0.74 -5.68
N PHE A 53 7.49 -0.21 -4.52
CA PHE A 53 6.55 0.39 -3.57
C PHE A 53 5.78 1.53 -4.25
N PHE A 54 6.48 2.39 -4.99
CA PHE A 54 5.90 3.47 -5.77
C PHE A 54 6.07 3.21 -7.27
N ASP A 55 5.19 3.80 -8.09
CA ASP A 55 5.15 3.62 -9.55
C ASP A 55 6.36 4.23 -10.29
N GLY A 56 7.03 5.21 -9.69
CA GLY A 56 8.14 5.91 -10.30
C GLY A 56 9.23 6.26 -9.28
N VAL A 57 10.43 6.50 -9.82
CA VAL A 57 11.61 6.93 -9.04
C VAL A 57 11.32 8.19 -8.23
N GLU A 58 10.56 9.11 -8.83
CA GLU A 58 10.08 10.32 -8.16
C GLU A 58 8.61 10.17 -7.81
N THR A 59 8.32 10.20 -6.52
CA THR A 59 6.95 10.19 -6.00
C THR A 59 6.65 11.51 -5.30
N PRO A 60 5.49 12.16 -5.58
CA PRO A 60 5.11 13.37 -4.88
C PRO A 60 5.07 13.14 -3.36
N TRP A 61 5.66 14.06 -2.59
CA TRP A 61 5.84 13.88 -1.15
C TRP A 61 4.52 13.66 -0.40
N PHE A 62 3.43 14.30 -0.81
CA PHE A 62 2.13 14.10 -0.18
C PHE A 62 1.61 12.66 -0.30
N VAL A 63 1.97 11.93 -1.36
CA VAL A 63 1.62 10.51 -1.54
C VAL A 63 2.39 9.68 -0.52
N VAL A 64 3.69 9.95 -0.37
CA VAL A 64 4.54 9.28 0.63
C VAL A 64 3.97 9.51 2.03
N GLN A 65 3.67 10.77 2.37
CA GLN A 65 3.09 11.13 3.67
C GLN A 65 1.74 10.48 3.93
N HIS A 66 0.87 10.38 2.92
CA HIS A 66 -0.42 9.71 3.03
C HIS A 66 -0.25 8.24 3.44
N TYR A 67 0.60 7.50 2.74
CA TYR A 67 0.83 6.09 3.03
C TYR A 67 1.60 5.87 4.34
N MET A 68 2.58 6.71 4.66
CA MET A 68 3.25 6.67 5.97
C MET A 68 2.26 6.86 7.11
N LYS A 69 1.41 7.89 7.02
CA LYS A 69 0.39 8.16 8.04
C LYS A 69 -0.56 6.97 8.18
N MET A 70 -1.07 6.45 7.06
CA MET A 70 -1.97 5.30 7.08
C MET A 70 -1.33 4.06 7.73
N LEU A 71 -0.07 3.76 7.41
CA LEU A 71 0.65 2.63 8.02
C LEU A 71 0.88 2.86 9.52
N ILE A 72 1.23 4.08 9.93
CA ILE A 72 1.44 4.41 11.34
C ILE A 72 0.13 4.25 12.12
N ASP A 73 -0.96 4.85 11.62
CA ASP A 73 -2.28 4.75 12.26
C ASP A 73 -2.67 3.27 12.41
N ILE A 74 -2.55 2.44 11.37
CA ILE A 74 -3.00 1.03 11.45
C ILE A 74 -2.09 0.15 12.32
N LEU A 75 -0.77 0.37 12.30
CA LEU A 75 0.19 -0.50 13.00
C LEU A 75 0.42 -0.11 14.47
N PHE A 76 0.07 1.12 14.85
CA PHE A 76 0.34 1.67 16.17
C PHE A 76 -0.87 2.34 16.86
N ASP A 77 -2.07 2.30 16.27
CA ASP A 77 -3.33 2.51 17.02
C ASP A 77 -3.54 1.38 18.06
#